data_AF-A0A0R2QS57-F1
#
_entry.id   AF-A0A0R2QS57-F1
#
_cell.length_a   1.000
_cell.length_b   1.000
_cell.length_c   1.000
_cell.angle_alpha   90.00
_cell.angle_beta   90.00
_cell.angle_gamma   90.00
#
_symmetry.space_group_name_H-M   'P 1'
#
loop_
_entity.id
_entity.type
_entity.pdbx_description
1 polymer ?
#
loop_
_entity_poly.entity_id
_entity_poly.type
_entity_poly.pdbx_seq_one_letter_code
_entity_poly.pdbx_strand_id
1 'polypeptide(L)'
;MEAIAVVPVGIVVGLNPTATLIAAVVGNSITIILFAYFASNIRARMINRRIRQGKSAELPKLEKALRAFDKYGVYGLAALGPILIGTQFAAVAAVIAGIKPLRASVLIITSLTIWAVAIAIAMVSFDITI
;
A
#
# COMPACT_ATOMS: atom_id res chain seq x y z
N MET A 1 -3.18 -11.69 4.59
CA MET A 1 -4.60 -11.55 4.21
C MET A 1 -4.94 -10.07 4.27
N GLU A 2 -5.39 -9.52 3.14
CA GLU A 2 -5.74 -8.12 2.96
C GLU A 2 -6.79 -7.67 4.00
N ALA A 3 -6.62 -6.49 4.60
CA ALA A 3 -7.61 -5.89 5.52
C ALA A 3 -9.03 -5.92 4.95
N ILE A 4 -9.12 -5.79 3.63
CA ILE A 4 -10.35 -5.73 2.86
C ILE A 4 -11.12 -7.06 2.88
N ALA A 5 -10.44 -8.19 3.11
CA ALA A 5 -11.07 -9.49 3.36
C ALA A 5 -11.36 -9.72 4.86
N VAL A 6 -10.54 -9.17 5.76
CA VAL A 6 -10.68 -9.39 7.21
C VAL A 6 -11.82 -8.55 7.82
N VAL A 7 -12.04 -7.34 7.31
CA VAL A 7 -13.07 -6.43 7.85
C VAL A 7 -14.50 -6.96 7.62
N PRO A 8 -14.92 -7.40 6.41
CA PRO A 8 -16.24 -8.00 6.22
C PRO A 8 -16.42 -9.29 7.01
N VAL A 9 -15.38 -10.13 7.05
CA VAL A 9 -15.43 -11.41 7.79
C VAL A 9 -15.59 -11.16 9.28
N GLY A 10 -14.79 -10.29 9.89
CA GLY A 10 -14.86 -9.98 11.31
C GLY A 10 -16.22 -9.39 11.74
N ILE A 11 -16.82 -8.56 10.88
CA ILE A 11 -18.15 -7.98 11.10
C ILE A 11 -19.25 -9.05 11.01
N VAL A 12 -19.15 -9.99 10.06
CA VAL A 12 -20.07 -11.15 9.98
C VAL A 12 -19.96 -12.08 11.20
N VAL A 13 -18.80 -12.11 11.90
CA VAL A 13 -18.62 -12.86 13.16
C VAL A 13 -19.11 -12.09 14.39
N GLY A 14 -19.72 -10.90 14.23
CA GLY A 14 -20.29 -10.11 15.33
C GLY A 14 -19.26 -9.31 16.15
N LEU A 15 -18.06 -9.06 15.61
CA LEU A 15 -17.07 -8.20 16.27
C LEU A 15 -17.45 -6.72 16.11
N ASN A 16 -17.18 -5.92 17.15
CA ASN A 16 -17.40 -4.48 17.12
C ASN A 16 -16.73 -3.86 15.88
N PRO A 17 -17.50 -3.20 14.98
CA PRO A 17 -16.98 -2.68 13.71
C PRO A 17 -15.81 -1.70 13.90
N THR A 18 -15.87 -0.86 14.93
CA THR A 18 -14.84 0.13 15.26
C THR A 18 -13.54 -0.54 15.70
N ALA A 19 -13.63 -1.56 16.57
CA ALA A 19 -12.45 -2.30 17.02
C ALA A 19 -11.80 -3.08 15.86
N THR A 20 -12.62 -3.68 14.99
CA THR A 20 -12.17 -4.41 13.81
C THR A 20 -11.45 -3.50 12.82
N LEU A 21 -11.98 -2.29 12.58
CA LEU A 21 -11.35 -1.29 11.72
C LEU A 21 -9.98 -0.86 12.24
N ILE A 22 -9.89 -0.55 13.54
CA ILE A 22 -8.62 -0.14 14.18
C ILE A 22 -7.59 -1.27 14.08
N ALA A 23 -7.98 -2.50 14.43
CA ALA A 23 -7.10 -3.66 14.34
C ALA A 23 -6.62 -3.91 12.91
N ALA A 24 -7.51 -3.76 11.91
CA ALA A 24 -7.17 -3.91 10.50
C ALA A 24 -6.16 -2.85 10.02
N VAL A 25 -6.36 -1.57 10.39
CA VAL A 25 -5.45 -0.48 10.03
C VAL A 25 -4.08 -0.65 10.69
N VAL A 26 -4.03 -0.99 11.98
CA VAL A 26 -2.79 -1.19 12.72
C VAL A 26 -2.01 -2.39 12.14
N GLY A 27 -2.68 -3.53 11.95
CA GLY A 27 -2.06 -4.72 11.37
C GLY A 27 -1.51 -4.46 9.95
N ASN A 28 -2.26 -3.76 9.11
CA ASN A 28 -1.79 -3.40 7.77
C ASN A 28 -0.61 -2.44 7.83
N SER A 29 -0.65 -1.42 8.69
CA SER A 29 0.43 -0.44 8.84
C SER A 29 1.76 -1.11 9.19
N ILE A 30 1.75 -2.06 10.14
CA ILE A 30 2.95 -2.83 10.53
C ILE A 30 3.51 -3.58 9.32
N THR A 31 2.65 -4.29 8.58
CA THR A 31 3.10 -5.06 7.41
C THR A 31 3.59 -4.17 6.28
N ILE A 32 2.94 -3.03 6.01
CA ILE A 32 3.36 -2.05 5.00
C ILE A 32 4.79 -1.58 5.29
N ILE A 33 5.05 -1.18 6.54
CA ILE A 33 6.38 -0.73 6.97
C ILE A 33 7.40 -1.86 6.78
N LEU A 34 7.10 -3.07 7.25
CA LEU A 34 8.00 -4.22 7.13
C LEU A 34 8.38 -4.49 5.66
N PHE A 35 7.38 -4.54 4.77
CA PHE A 35 7.58 -4.79 3.35
C PHE A 35 8.33 -3.64 2.67
N ALA A 36 8.06 -2.38 3.04
CA ALA A 36 8.78 -1.23 2.51
C ALA A 36 10.29 -1.29 2.83
N TYR A 37 10.64 -1.56 4.09
CA TYR A 37 12.05 -1.66 4.50
C TYR A 37 12.73 -2.90 3.88
N PHE A 38 12.03 -4.02 3.80
CA PHE A 38 12.54 -5.22 3.13
C PHE A 38 12.83 -4.97 1.63
N ALA A 39 11.92 -4.30 0.93
CA ALA A 39 12.10 -3.90 -0.46
C ALA A 39 13.28 -2.93 -0.65
N SER A 40 13.56 -2.08 0.35
CA SER A 40 14.72 -1.18 0.32
C SER A 40 16.03 -1.96 0.26
N ASN A 41 16.15 -3.01 1.07
CA ASN A 41 17.31 -3.90 1.07
C ASN A 41 17.46 -4.65 -0.27
N ILE A 42 16.34 -5.11 -0.84
CA ILE A 42 16.35 -5.77 -2.17
C ILE A 42 16.81 -4.79 -3.24
N ARG A 43 16.27 -3.57 -3.25
CA ARG A 43 16.67 -2.54 -4.21
C ARG A 43 18.15 -2.21 -4.10
N ALA A 44 18.67 -2.03 -2.89
CA ALA A 44 20.08 -1.79 -2.66
C ALA A 44 20.95 -2.94 -3.21
N ARG A 45 20.55 -4.20 -2.98
CA ARG A 45 21.22 -5.37 -3.57
C ARG A 45 21.16 -5.39 -5.10
N MET A 46 20.03 -5.04 -5.71
CA MET A 46 19.89 -4.96 -7.17
C MET A 46 20.83 -3.90 -7.77
N ILE A 47 20.90 -2.73 -7.15
CA ILE A 47 21.78 -1.64 -7.57
C ILE A 47 23.24 -2.05 -7.42
N ASN A 48 23.64 -2.58 -6.27
CA ASN A 48 25.01 -3.05 -6.04
C ASN A 48 25.43 -4.14 -7.03
N ARG A 49 24.51 -5.04 -7.41
CA ARG A 49 24.75 -6.04 -8.46
C ARG A 49 24.98 -5.40 -9.83
N ARG A 50 24.27 -4.33 -10.18
CA ARG A 50 24.46 -3.61 -11.45
C ARG A 50 25.77 -2.85 -11.50
N ILE A 51 26.12 -2.16 -10.41
CA ILE A 51 27.38 -1.43 -10.28
C ILE A 51 28.57 -2.40 -10.44
N ARG A 52 28.50 -3.60 -9.82
CA ARG A 52 29.51 -4.66 -10.00
C ARG A 52 29.63 -5.17 -11.44
N GLN A 53 28.58 -5.02 -12.25
CA GLN A 53 28.59 -5.37 -13.68
C GLN A 53 29.02 -4.19 -14.57
N GLY A 54 29.50 -3.08 -14.00
CA GLY A 54 29.87 -1.87 -14.74
C GLY A 54 28.67 -1.12 -15.34
N LYS A 55 27.44 -1.40 -14.88
CA LYS A 55 26.22 -0.74 -15.36
C LYS A 55 25.83 0.42 -14.44
N SER A 56 25.11 1.40 -14.99
CA SER A 56 24.55 2.51 -14.21
C SER A 56 23.70 2.01 -13.03
N ALA A 57 23.79 2.75 -11.91
CA ALA A 57 22.96 2.54 -10.72
C ALA A 57 21.47 2.82 -11.00
N GLU A 58 21.16 3.47 -12.12
CA GLU A 58 19.80 3.75 -12.52
C GLU A 58 19.05 2.50 -12.97
N LEU A 59 17.76 2.50 -12.67
CA LEU A 59 16.80 1.49 -13.10
C LEU A 59 15.91 2.11 -14.20
N PRO A 60 16.33 2.17 -15.47
CA PRO A 60 15.60 2.91 -16.53
C PRO A 60 14.19 2.38 -16.80
N LYS A 61 13.93 1.08 -16.60
CA LYS A 61 12.57 0.50 -16.70
C LYS A 61 11.62 1.04 -15.62
N LEU A 62 12.18 1.41 -14.48
CA LEU A 62 11.50 1.85 -13.29
C LEU A 62 11.19 3.34 -13.34
N GLU A 63 12.12 4.14 -13.87
CA GLU A 63 11.91 5.57 -14.09
C GLU A 63 10.80 5.81 -15.12
N LYS A 64 10.72 4.97 -16.17
CA LYS A 64 9.59 4.98 -17.11
C LYS A 64 8.27 4.63 -16.44
N ALA A 65 8.25 3.66 -15.53
CA ALA A 65 7.06 3.29 -14.78
C ALA A 65 6.62 4.41 -13.82
N LEU A 66 7.57 5.10 -13.18
CA LEU A 66 7.29 6.28 -12.36
C LEU A 66 6.76 7.45 -13.17
N ARG A 67 7.34 7.76 -14.33
CA ARG A 67 6.82 8.82 -15.21
C ARG A 67 5.42 8.50 -15.73
N ALA A 68 5.15 7.23 -16.02
CA ALA A 68 3.80 6.77 -16.34
C ALA A 68 2.87 6.95 -15.14
N PHE A 69 3.30 6.59 -13.93
CA PHE A 69 2.53 6.82 -12.71
C PHE A 69 2.30 8.31 -12.41
N ASP A 70 3.28 9.18 -12.62
CA ASP A 70 3.16 10.64 -12.44
C ASP A 70 2.14 11.23 -13.44
N LYS A 71 2.13 10.69 -14.67
CA LYS A 71 1.22 11.11 -15.74
C LYS A 71 -0.21 10.58 -15.58
N TYR A 72 -0.37 9.36 -15.03
CA TYR A 72 -1.66 8.67 -14.92
C TYR A 72 -2.15 8.49 -13.46
N GLY A 73 -1.45 9.06 -12.49
CA GLY A 73 -1.62 8.79 -11.06
C GLY A 73 -3.03 9.06 -10.55
N VAL A 74 -3.72 10.04 -11.13
CA VAL A 74 -5.10 10.39 -10.77
C VAL A 74 -6.10 9.29 -11.19
N TYR A 75 -5.89 8.64 -12.34
CA TYR A 75 -6.79 7.59 -12.85
C TYR A 75 -6.41 6.19 -12.34
N GLY A 76 -5.11 5.92 -12.10
CA GLY A 76 -4.64 4.66 -11.50
C GLY A 76 -5.01 4.53 -10.02
N LEU A 77 -5.02 5.64 -9.28
CA LEU A 77 -5.48 5.70 -7.89
C LEU A 77 -7.00 5.60 -7.77
N ALA A 78 -7.73 6.07 -8.79
CA ALA A 78 -9.20 5.97 -8.86
C ALA A 78 -9.70 4.57 -9.25
N ALA A 79 -8.95 3.80 -10.04
CA ALA A 79 -9.39 2.49 -10.57
C ALA A 79 -8.87 1.26 -9.80
N LEU A 80 -7.69 1.33 -9.15
CA LEU A 80 -7.14 0.21 -8.34
C LEU A 80 -7.53 0.29 -6.86
N GLY A 81 -8.40 1.24 -6.52
CA GLY A 81 -8.66 1.79 -5.19
C GLY A 81 -8.90 0.78 -4.05
N PRO A 82 -9.55 -0.38 -4.28
CA PRO A 82 -9.78 -1.34 -3.18
C PRO A 82 -9.15 -2.75 -3.32
N ILE A 83 -8.50 -3.17 -4.42
CA ILE A 83 -8.28 -4.63 -4.65
C ILE A 83 -6.88 -5.04 -5.11
N LEU A 84 -6.16 -4.25 -5.91
CA LEU A 84 -5.42 -4.94 -6.98
C LEU A 84 -4.01 -5.44 -6.72
N ILE A 85 -3.35 -5.08 -5.61
CA ILE A 85 -2.10 -5.78 -5.22
C ILE A 85 -1.96 -5.93 -3.71
N GLY A 86 -2.73 -5.21 -2.92
CA GLY A 86 -2.53 -5.13 -1.48
C GLY A 86 -1.50 -4.11 -1.06
N THR A 87 -1.76 -3.46 0.07
CA THR A 87 -1.00 -2.29 0.55
C THR A 87 0.49 -2.61 0.73
N GLN A 88 0.82 -3.86 1.02
CA GLN A 88 2.16 -4.40 1.15
C GLN A 88 2.91 -4.41 -0.18
N PHE A 89 2.26 -4.85 -1.26
CA PHE A 89 2.89 -4.91 -2.58
C PHE A 89 3.01 -3.52 -3.20
N ALA A 90 2.07 -2.62 -2.93
CA ALA A 90 2.21 -1.20 -3.27
C ALA A 90 3.46 -0.60 -2.60
N ALA A 91 3.72 -0.95 -1.33
CA ALA A 91 4.89 -0.49 -0.60
C ALA A 91 6.18 -1.05 -1.18
N VAL A 92 6.20 -2.35 -1.53
CA VAL A 92 7.34 -2.97 -2.24
C VAL A 92 7.60 -2.28 -3.57
N ALA A 93 6.56 -2.11 -4.39
CA ALA A 93 6.67 -1.50 -5.71
C ALA A 93 7.19 -0.05 -5.61
N ALA A 94 6.63 0.75 -4.69
CA ALA A 94 7.07 2.13 -4.44
C ALA A 94 8.55 2.20 -4.02
N VAL A 95 8.99 1.29 -3.15
CA VAL A 95 10.38 1.29 -2.69
C VAL A 95 11.32 0.77 -3.76
N ILE A 96 10.94 -0.29 -4.49
CA ILE A 96 11.69 -0.75 -5.67
C ILE A 96 11.78 0.39 -6.69
N ALA A 97 10.71 1.19 -6.83
CA ALA A 97 10.64 2.42 -7.62
C ALA A 97 11.62 3.52 -7.19
N GLY A 98 12.18 3.42 -5.99
CA GLY A 98 13.17 4.37 -5.47
C GLY A 98 12.57 5.42 -4.56
N ILE A 99 11.28 5.31 -4.23
CA ILE A 99 10.69 6.08 -3.14
C ILE A 99 11.33 5.60 -1.83
N LYS A 100 11.71 6.53 -0.95
CA LYS A 100 12.25 6.18 0.37
C LYS A 100 11.22 5.33 1.14
N PRO A 101 11.61 4.24 1.83
CA PRO A 101 10.68 3.33 2.51
C PRO A 101 9.76 4.04 3.50
N LEU A 102 10.28 5.03 4.23
CA LEU A 102 9.47 5.87 5.13
C LEU A 102 8.39 6.65 4.36
N ARG A 103 8.75 7.32 3.26
CA ARG A 103 7.82 8.12 2.46
C ARG A 103 6.76 7.24 1.79
N ALA A 104 7.16 6.08 1.27
CA ALA A 104 6.24 5.10 0.70
C ALA A 104 5.24 4.60 1.75
N SER A 105 5.73 4.25 2.95
CA SER A 105 4.88 3.77 4.05
C SER A 105 3.87 4.83 4.48
N VAL A 106 4.31 6.08 4.70
CA VAL A 106 3.42 7.18 5.10
C VAL A 106 2.34 7.43 4.05
N LEU A 107 2.69 7.52 2.76
CA LEU A 107 1.72 7.75 1.70
C LEU A 107 0.64 6.66 1.63
N ILE A 108 1.07 5.39 1.72
CA ILE A 108 0.17 4.24 1.63
C ILE A 108 -0.70 4.14 2.89
N ILE A 109 -0.16 4.38 4.08
CA ILE A 109 -0.92 4.38 5.34
C ILE A 109 -1.94 5.52 5.34
N THR A 110 -1.57 6.72 4.89
CA THR A 110 -2.52 7.85 4.78
C THR A 110 -3.64 7.53 3.80
N SER A 111 -3.32 6.96 2.63
CA SER A 111 -4.35 6.53 1.67
C SER A 111 -5.27 5.46 2.25
N LEU A 112 -4.71 4.44 2.92
CA LEU A 112 -5.47 3.41 3.62
C LEU A 112 -6.42 4.02 4.67
N THR A 113 -5.93 4.99 5.45
CA THR A 113 -6.70 5.64 6.51
C THR A 113 -7.86 6.46 5.93
N ILE A 114 -7.62 7.22 4.86
CA ILE A 114 -8.67 7.99 4.17
C ILE A 114 -9.77 7.05 3.66
N TRP A 115 -9.39 5.94 3.02
CA TRP A 115 -10.36 4.96 2.52
C TRP A 115 -11.11 4.26 3.65
N ALA A 116 -10.42 3.89 4.73
CA ALA A 116 -11.05 3.29 5.91
C ALA A 116 -12.10 4.22 6.52
N VAL A 117 -11.80 5.52 6.64
CA VAL A 117 -12.75 6.53 7.12
C VAL A 117 -13.91 6.72 6.14
N ALA A 118 -13.66 6.78 4.83
CA ALA A 118 -14.71 6.92 3.83
C ALA A 118 -15.71 5.74 3.87
N ILE A 119 -15.20 4.51 4.01
CA ILE A 119 -16.03 3.31 4.15
C ILE A 119 -16.83 3.37 5.46
N ALA A 120 -16.20 3.75 6.57
CA ALA A 120 -16.90 3.88 7.85
C ALA A 120 -18.05 4.91 7.78
N ILE A 121 -17.83 6.07 7.15
CA ILE A 121 -18.87 7.08 6.92
C ILE A 121 -19.99 6.53 6.03
N ALA A 122 -19.65 5.82 4.96
CA ALA A 122 -20.64 5.21 4.08
C ALA A 122 -21.51 4.20 4.84
N MET A 123 -20.91 3.32 5.64
CA MET A 123 -21.65 2.35 6.45
C MET A 123 -22.66 3.01 7.41
N VAL A 124 -22.23 4.07 8.10
CA VAL A 124 -23.12 4.84 9.00
C VAL A 124 -24.22 5.58 8.22
N SER A 125 -23.89 6.12 7.04
CA SER A 125 -24.82 6.95 6.25
C SER A 125 -25.92 6.15 5.55
N PHE A 126 -25.66 4.88 5.24
CA PHE A 126 -26.65 4.00 4.59
C PHE A 126 -27.53 3.22 5.58
N ASP A 127 -27.49 3.55 6.88
CA ASP A 127 -28.14 2.77 7.95
C ASP A 127 -27.84 1.27 7.81
N ILE A 128 -26.65 0.94 7.28
CA ILE A 128 -26.10 -0.42 7.26
C ILE A 128 -25.61 -0.66 8.70
N THR A 129 -26.60 -0.77 9.58
CA THR A 129 -26.46 -1.35 10.90
C THR A 129 -26.40 -2.86 10.67
N ILE A 130 -25.20 -3.40 10.85
CA ILE A 130 -24.95 -4.85 10.94
C ILE A 130 -24.78 -5.15 12.42
#